data_AF-A0A1J7JAK7-F1
#
_entry.id   AF-A0A1J7JAK7-F1
#
_cell.length_a   1.000
_cell.length_b   1.000
_cell.length_c   1.000
_cell.angle_alpha   90.00
_cell.angle_beta   90.00
_cell.angle_gamma   90.00
#
_symmetry.space_group_name_H-M   'P 1'
#
loop_
_entity.id
_entity.type
_entity.pdbx_description
1 polymer ?
#
loop_
_entity_poly.entity_id
_entity_poly.type
_entity_poly.pdbx_seq_one_letter_code
_entity_poly.pdbx_strand_id
1 'polypeptide(L)'
;MVITLYPRPHDMKLTLVIELTALVFLSAIGVTNCTTYPPKIENIIKAASRDGIDLLSLPFASEAFDSITAIGASKNTSYIPSNASRIDVHVHVVPDFYRRLAPNTAGLPTPSWDVAGHLQAMMRFKVSHGVVSISLPGANVFQGNQAYTAGLARLLNEWMAELVRTFPERFSFFAVMPLPYTRSAITELKHALGTLNARGIGLLTNHEGVYLGNPTLTPFFSAVNGTKGGPHVCFVHPAIPLLRVSNGSLIEANPTVYATGLVEFYFETARAIMDLTASQTLTNFTNIRYSFSHGGGAFPSIEDRFLKSFSVLEGPAKAAYGSRVWYDSAGPTYFNQIKGLLGYGVPTSQLVFGTDFPYAPAPIYGPSIAALENASFLTDGEKRAIFKDNAEHLFDGRFR
;
A
#
# COMPACT_ATOMS: atom_id res chain seq x y z
N MET A 1 22.62 -27.34 -14.89
CA MET A 1 23.27 -26.02 -14.97
C MET A 1 23.26 -25.60 -16.43
N VAL A 2 22.38 -24.67 -16.81
CA VAL A 2 22.27 -24.12 -18.17
C VAL A 2 22.16 -22.60 -18.00
N ILE A 3 23.07 -21.85 -18.63
CA ILE A 3 23.13 -20.39 -18.53
C ILE A 3 22.53 -19.82 -19.82
N THR A 4 21.34 -19.24 -19.73
CA THR A 4 20.71 -18.53 -20.86
C THR A 4 21.23 -17.10 -20.88
N LEU A 5 22.10 -16.78 -21.85
CA LEU A 5 22.67 -15.45 -22.02
C LEU A 5 21.72 -14.54 -22.80
N TYR A 6 21.33 -13.41 -22.21
CA TYR A 6 20.67 -12.32 -22.93
C TYR A 6 21.71 -11.40 -23.60
N PRO A 7 21.50 -10.96 -24.86
CA PRO A 7 22.37 -9.99 -25.51
C PRO A 7 22.18 -8.58 -24.93
N ARG A 8 23.26 -7.79 -24.90
CA ARG A 8 23.18 -6.35 -24.57
C ARG A 8 22.90 -5.54 -25.84
N PRO A 9 22.07 -4.49 -25.80
CA PRO A 9 21.96 -3.54 -26.91
C PRO A 9 23.16 -2.58 -26.90
N HIS A 10 23.72 -2.32 -28.08
CA HIS A 10 24.57 -1.16 -28.35
C HIS A 10 24.06 -0.45 -29.61
N ASP A 11 24.01 0.88 -29.52
CA ASP A 11 24.05 1.85 -30.62
C ASP A 11 23.28 1.54 -31.92
N MET A 12 22.04 2.03 -32.00
CA MET A 12 21.49 2.46 -33.29
C MET A 12 20.73 3.79 -33.14
N LYS A 13 21.40 4.88 -33.53
CA LYS A 13 20.74 6.19 -33.70
C LYS A 13 19.90 6.14 -34.97
N LEU A 14 18.61 6.45 -34.89
CA LEU A 14 17.83 6.81 -36.06
C LEU A 14 16.96 8.03 -35.74
N THR A 15 17.26 9.15 -36.41
CA THR A 15 16.51 10.39 -36.29
C THR A 15 15.22 10.28 -37.10
N LEU A 16 14.07 10.48 -36.48
CA LEU A 16 12.79 10.63 -37.18
C LEU A 16 12.19 12.00 -36.86
N VAL A 17 12.31 12.93 -37.81
CA VAL A 17 11.58 14.19 -37.79
C VAL A 17 10.20 13.94 -38.40
N ILE A 18 9.15 14.30 -37.67
CA ILE A 18 7.79 14.41 -38.21
C ILE A 18 7.32 15.84 -37.92
N GLU A 19 6.85 16.53 -38.95
CA GLU A 19 6.47 17.94 -38.87
C GLU A 19 5.11 18.09 -38.19
N LEU A 20 4.98 19.14 -37.36
CA LEU A 20 3.74 19.47 -36.67
C LEU A 20 3.20 20.81 -37.18
N THR A 21 2.40 20.78 -38.25
CA THR A 21 1.68 21.95 -38.76
C THR A 21 0.24 21.98 -38.24
N ALA A 22 -0.10 23.05 -37.53
CA ALA A 22 -1.43 23.25 -36.98
C ALA A 22 -2.36 23.98 -37.97
N LEU A 23 -3.66 23.65 -37.92
CA LEU A 23 -4.73 24.51 -38.43
C LEU A 23 -5.82 24.60 -37.36
N VAL A 24 -6.41 25.77 -37.19
CA VAL A 24 -7.30 26.12 -36.06
C VAL A 24 -8.56 26.81 -36.59
N PHE A 25 -9.64 26.80 -35.79
CA PHE A 25 -10.94 27.44 -36.01
C PHE A 25 -11.90 26.67 -36.96
N LEU A 26 -13.24 26.76 -36.81
CA LEU A 26 -14.04 27.60 -35.91
C LEU A 26 -15.39 26.94 -35.55
N SER A 27 -15.74 26.88 -34.26
CA SER A 27 -17.15 27.01 -33.80
C SER A 27 -17.23 27.16 -32.28
N ALA A 28 -17.47 28.39 -31.81
CA ALA A 28 -17.86 28.62 -30.42
C ALA A 28 -19.37 28.45 -30.30
N ILE A 29 -19.83 27.27 -29.87
CA ILE A 29 -21.19 27.09 -29.34
C ILE A 29 -21.05 26.84 -27.85
N GLY A 30 -21.65 27.72 -27.04
CA GLY A 30 -21.70 27.61 -25.59
C GLY A 30 -22.66 26.51 -25.13
N VAL A 31 -22.40 25.27 -25.50
CA VAL A 31 -23.07 24.11 -24.90
C VAL A 31 -22.32 23.78 -23.61
N THR A 32 -22.82 24.27 -22.48
CA THR A 32 -22.55 23.64 -21.18
C THR A 32 -23.22 22.28 -21.16
N ASN A 33 -22.58 21.30 -21.81
CA ASN A 33 -22.89 19.88 -21.66
C ASN A 33 -22.67 19.55 -20.18
N CYS A 34 -23.74 19.67 -19.40
CA CYS A 34 -23.76 19.29 -18.00
C CYS A 34 -23.75 17.76 -17.98
N THR A 35 -22.54 17.17 -17.98
CA THR A 35 -22.34 15.72 -17.98
C THR A 35 -23.01 15.15 -16.74
N THR A 36 -24.22 14.60 -16.92
CA THR A 36 -25.03 14.04 -15.83
C THR A 36 -24.43 12.72 -15.39
N TYR A 37 -23.45 12.79 -14.50
CA TYR A 37 -22.86 11.62 -13.86
C TYR A 37 -23.91 10.89 -12.99
N PRO A 38 -23.74 9.58 -12.72
CA PRO A 38 -24.61 8.87 -11.78
C PRO A 38 -24.63 9.57 -10.41
N PRO A 39 -25.76 9.59 -9.66
CA PRO A 39 -25.86 10.35 -8.40
C PRO A 39 -24.79 10.04 -7.34
N LYS A 40 -24.22 8.82 -7.38
CA LYS A 40 -23.06 8.42 -6.57
C LYS A 40 -21.80 9.23 -6.92
N ILE A 41 -21.49 9.33 -8.21
CA ILE A 41 -20.36 10.08 -8.73
C ILE A 41 -20.55 11.58 -8.49
N GLU A 42 -21.78 12.11 -8.66
CA GLU A 42 -22.08 13.49 -8.25
C GLU A 42 -21.78 13.74 -6.77
N ASN A 43 -22.13 12.81 -5.89
CA ASN A 43 -21.87 12.93 -4.46
C ASN A 43 -20.37 12.89 -4.13
N ILE A 44 -19.60 12.08 -4.85
CA ILE A 44 -18.12 12.05 -4.76
C ILE A 44 -17.52 13.39 -5.20
N ILE A 45 -17.92 13.92 -6.34
CA ILE A 45 -17.48 15.24 -6.84
C ILE A 45 -17.84 16.34 -5.83
N LYS A 46 -19.08 16.36 -5.32
CA LYS A 46 -19.55 17.32 -4.31
C LYS A 46 -18.81 17.17 -2.98
N ALA A 47 -18.36 15.97 -2.61
CA ALA A 47 -17.55 15.74 -1.41
C ALA A 47 -16.12 16.25 -1.58
N ALA A 48 -15.45 15.83 -2.64
CA ALA A 48 -14.09 16.26 -2.98
C ALA A 48 -14.01 17.80 -3.12
N SER A 49 -15.00 18.43 -3.76
CA SER A 49 -15.09 19.88 -3.89
C SER A 49 -15.14 20.62 -2.54
N ARG A 50 -15.87 20.10 -1.53
CA ARG A 50 -15.88 20.67 -0.17
C ARG A 50 -14.53 20.55 0.53
N ASP A 51 -13.76 19.52 0.20
CA ASP A 51 -12.41 19.27 0.71
C ASP A 51 -11.32 20.06 -0.06
N GLY A 52 -11.70 20.83 -1.09
CA GLY A 52 -10.79 21.60 -1.94
C GLY A 52 -10.12 20.78 -3.06
N ILE A 53 -10.66 19.62 -3.40
CA ILE A 53 -10.15 18.70 -4.42
C ILE A 53 -11.06 18.79 -5.66
N ASP A 54 -10.58 19.44 -6.73
CA ASP A 54 -11.28 19.46 -8.01
C ASP A 54 -10.98 18.19 -8.82
N LEU A 55 -11.86 17.20 -8.70
CA LEU A 55 -11.76 15.96 -9.47
C LEU A 55 -12.01 16.14 -10.97
N LEU A 56 -12.73 17.19 -11.40
CA LEU A 56 -13.04 17.42 -12.82
C LEU A 56 -11.86 18.03 -13.58
N SER A 57 -10.88 18.59 -12.87
CA SER A 57 -9.59 19.04 -13.43
C SER A 57 -8.64 17.90 -13.84
N LEU A 58 -8.94 16.65 -13.46
CA LEU A 58 -8.07 15.50 -13.68
C LEU A 58 -8.36 14.85 -15.04
N PRO A 59 -7.37 14.67 -15.94
CA PRO A 59 -7.62 14.15 -17.29
C PRO A 59 -8.10 12.69 -17.31
N PHE A 60 -7.93 11.95 -16.22
CA PHE A 60 -8.36 10.57 -16.02
C PHE A 60 -9.66 10.44 -15.20
N ALA A 61 -10.34 11.55 -14.89
CA ALA A 61 -11.51 11.56 -14.00
C ALA A 61 -12.66 10.67 -14.49
N SER A 62 -13.01 10.74 -15.78
CA SER A 62 -14.11 9.92 -16.34
C SER A 62 -13.79 8.44 -16.19
N GLU A 63 -12.59 7.98 -16.56
CA GLU A 63 -12.19 6.58 -16.44
C GLU A 63 -12.26 6.06 -15.00
N ALA A 64 -11.95 6.91 -14.02
CA ALA A 64 -12.09 6.59 -12.61
C ALA A 64 -13.57 6.51 -12.20
N PHE A 65 -14.42 7.46 -12.61
CA PHE A 65 -15.86 7.45 -12.35
C PHE A 65 -16.58 6.25 -13.00
N ASP A 66 -16.19 5.90 -14.22
CA ASP A 66 -16.68 4.75 -14.97
C ASP A 66 -16.26 3.44 -14.27
N SER A 67 -15.01 3.37 -13.78
CA SER A 67 -14.52 2.23 -13.00
C SER A 67 -15.20 2.08 -11.63
N ILE A 68 -15.46 3.19 -10.92
CA ILE A 68 -16.26 3.22 -9.67
C ILE A 68 -17.71 2.77 -9.95
N THR A 69 -18.29 3.20 -11.07
CA THR A 69 -19.65 2.81 -11.46
C THR A 69 -19.72 1.31 -11.82
N ALA A 70 -18.70 0.80 -12.54
CA ALA A 70 -18.61 -0.60 -12.93
C ALA A 70 -18.36 -1.55 -11.74
N ILE A 71 -17.47 -1.19 -10.80
CA ILE A 71 -17.18 -2.05 -9.65
C ILE A 71 -18.41 -2.20 -8.74
N GLY A 72 -19.17 -1.11 -8.53
CA GLY A 72 -20.45 -1.11 -7.82
C GLY A 72 -21.63 -1.77 -8.55
N ALA A 73 -21.46 -2.14 -9.82
CA ALA A 73 -22.42 -2.93 -10.59
C ALA A 73 -22.06 -4.43 -10.63
N SER A 74 -20.90 -4.82 -10.08
CA SER A 74 -20.41 -6.20 -10.11
C SER A 74 -21.26 -7.13 -9.24
N LYS A 75 -21.74 -8.23 -9.82
CA LYS A 75 -22.55 -9.26 -9.14
C LYS A 75 -21.82 -10.59 -8.95
N ASN A 76 -20.50 -10.62 -9.17
CA ASN A 76 -19.69 -11.84 -9.13
C ASN A 76 -19.45 -12.34 -7.70
N THR A 77 -20.46 -12.96 -7.09
CA THR A 77 -20.32 -13.70 -5.84
C THR A 77 -19.70 -15.08 -6.09
N SER A 78 -18.41 -15.14 -6.39
CA SER A 78 -17.68 -16.41 -6.40
C SER A 78 -17.78 -17.07 -5.03
N TYR A 79 -18.25 -18.32 -4.98
CA TYR A 79 -18.34 -19.10 -3.75
C TYR A 79 -16.94 -19.28 -3.14
N ILE A 80 -16.72 -18.76 -1.93
CA ILE A 80 -15.54 -19.12 -1.13
C ILE A 80 -15.93 -20.29 -0.22
N PRO A 81 -15.17 -21.41 -0.22
CA PRO A 81 -15.43 -22.55 0.64
C PRO A 81 -15.52 -22.21 2.13
N SER A 82 -16.39 -22.93 2.85
CA SER A 82 -16.57 -22.78 4.31
C SER A 82 -15.36 -23.15 5.16
N ASN A 83 -14.30 -23.74 4.57
CA ASN A 83 -13.02 -23.99 5.22
C ASN A 83 -11.95 -22.92 4.93
N ALA A 84 -12.30 -21.84 4.22
CA ALA A 84 -11.48 -20.64 4.16
C ALA A 84 -11.62 -19.87 5.48
N SER A 85 -10.48 -19.57 6.12
CA SER A 85 -10.44 -18.97 7.44
C SER A 85 -9.38 -17.87 7.59
N ARG A 86 -8.48 -17.71 6.61
CA ARG A 86 -7.36 -16.77 6.71
C ARG A 86 -7.81 -15.33 6.50
N ILE A 87 -7.18 -14.42 7.23
CA ILE A 87 -7.28 -12.98 7.00
C ILE A 87 -5.96 -12.53 6.37
N ASP A 88 -6.03 -11.98 5.17
CA ASP A 88 -4.87 -11.45 4.44
C ASP A 88 -4.78 -9.94 4.67
N VAL A 89 -3.73 -9.47 5.34
CA VAL A 89 -3.51 -8.04 5.62
C VAL A 89 -2.47 -7.39 4.69
N HIS A 90 -1.96 -8.13 3.71
CA HIS A 90 -1.06 -7.61 2.68
C HIS A 90 -1.51 -8.13 1.32
N VAL A 91 -2.52 -7.47 0.78
CA VAL A 91 -3.09 -7.77 -0.54
C VAL A 91 -3.48 -6.48 -1.25
N HIS A 92 -3.37 -6.49 -2.57
CA HIS A 92 -3.47 -5.32 -3.42
C HIS A 92 -4.63 -5.43 -4.42
N VAL A 93 -5.11 -4.27 -4.86
CA VAL A 93 -6.06 -4.13 -5.95
C VAL A 93 -5.50 -3.15 -6.98
N VAL A 94 -5.73 -3.43 -8.27
CA VAL A 94 -5.18 -2.62 -9.36
C VAL A 94 -6.31 -2.20 -10.30
N PRO A 95 -6.98 -1.05 -10.03
CA PRO A 95 -8.00 -0.52 -10.93
C PRO A 95 -7.41 -0.22 -12.31
N ASP A 96 -8.11 -0.54 -13.40
CA ASP A 96 -7.57 -0.39 -14.77
C ASP A 96 -7.19 1.05 -15.12
N PHE A 97 -7.89 2.07 -14.59
CA PHE A 97 -7.51 3.47 -14.77
C PHE A 97 -6.18 3.77 -14.08
N TYR A 98 -5.98 3.29 -12.84
CA TYR A 98 -4.71 3.41 -12.12
C TYR A 98 -3.58 2.65 -12.84
N ARG A 99 -3.86 1.47 -13.39
CA ARG A 99 -2.89 0.68 -14.17
C ARG A 99 -2.40 1.41 -15.43
N ARG A 100 -3.23 2.26 -16.05
CA ARG A 100 -2.82 3.14 -17.16
C ARG A 100 -1.93 4.30 -16.71
N LEU A 101 -2.15 4.83 -15.50
CA LEU A 101 -1.32 5.87 -14.89
C LEU A 101 0.02 5.33 -14.36
N ALA A 102 0.02 4.10 -13.85
CA ALA A 102 1.19 3.38 -13.34
C ALA A 102 1.37 2.03 -14.08
N PRO A 103 1.84 2.03 -15.35
CA PRO A 103 1.98 0.81 -16.16
C PRO A 103 3.22 -0.04 -15.79
N ASN A 104 4.14 0.51 -15.00
CA ASN A 104 5.28 -0.20 -14.43
C ASN A 104 5.40 0.13 -12.93
N THR A 105 5.66 -0.90 -12.12
CA THR A 105 5.91 -0.82 -10.68
C THR A 105 7.28 -1.42 -10.38
N ALA A 106 8.21 -0.62 -9.84
CA ALA A 106 9.54 -1.03 -9.38
C ALA A 106 10.39 -1.82 -10.43
N GLY A 107 10.24 -1.47 -11.71
CA GLY A 107 10.93 -2.08 -12.84
C GLY A 107 10.14 -3.16 -13.57
N LEU A 108 9.03 -3.64 -13.02
CA LEU A 108 8.21 -4.71 -13.59
C LEU A 108 6.87 -4.18 -14.15
N PRO A 109 6.30 -4.78 -15.21
CA PRO A 109 4.97 -4.40 -15.71
C PRO A 109 3.90 -4.58 -14.63
N THR A 110 3.06 -3.56 -14.43
CA THR A 110 2.02 -3.61 -13.40
C THR A 110 0.98 -4.69 -13.74
N PRO A 111 0.64 -5.62 -12.82
CA PRO A 111 -0.24 -6.73 -13.09
C PRO A 111 -1.67 -6.28 -13.43
N SER A 112 -2.36 -7.09 -14.22
CA SER A 112 -3.83 -7.01 -14.36
C SER A 112 -4.50 -7.51 -13.09
N TRP A 113 -5.62 -6.91 -12.70
CA TRP A 113 -6.43 -7.35 -11.57
C TRP A 113 -7.91 -7.29 -11.93
N ASP A 114 -8.69 -8.26 -11.48
CA ASP A 114 -10.14 -8.22 -11.48
C ASP A 114 -10.73 -8.95 -10.26
N VAL A 115 -12.01 -8.69 -9.97
CA VAL A 115 -12.72 -9.27 -8.81
C VAL A 115 -12.76 -10.79 -8.84
N ALA A 116 -13.02 -11.40 -10.01
CA ALA A 116 -13.15 -12.85 -10.12
C ALA A 116 -11.79 -13.54 -9.94
N GLY A 117 -10.73 -13.00 -10.54
CA GLY A 117 -9.36 -13.46 -10.31
C GLY A 117 -8.94 -13.33 -8.84
N HIS A 118 -9.30 -12.23 -8.17
CA HIS A 118 -9.02 -12.06 -6.74
C HIS A 118 -9.81 -13.06 -5.87
N LEU A 119 -11.12 -13.24 -6.08
CA LEU A 119 -11.91 -14.21 -5.33
C LEU A 119 -11.46 -15.67 -5.58
N GLN A 120 -10.98 -15.98 -6.79
CA GLN A 120 -10.32 -17.27 -7.09
C GLN A 120 -8.99 -17.44 -6.35
N ALA A 121 -8.18 -16.38 -6.23
CA ALA A 121 -6.96 -16.40 -5.42
C ALA A 121 -7.29 -16.61 -3.93
N MET A 122 -8.29 -15.90 -3.39
CA MET A 122 -8.78 -16.09 -2.02
C MET A 122 -9.22 -17.55 -1.76
N MET A 123 -10.04 -18.12 -2.66
CA MET A 123 -10.43 -19.53 -2.62
C MET A 123 -9.20 -20.45 -2.59
N ARG A 124 -8.26 -20.28 -3.53
CA ARG A 124 -7.04 -21.10 -3.66
C ARG A 124 -6.16 -21.03 -2.42
N PHE A 125 -6.07 -19.86 -1.79
CA PHE A 125 -5.22 -19.61 -0.63
C PHE A 125 -5.94 -19.80 0.71
N LYS A 126 -7.23 -20.19 0.71
CA LYS A 126 -8.11 -20.33 1.90
C LYS A 126 -8.30 -19.03 2.70
N VAL A 127 -8.27 -17.89 2.01
CA VAL A 127 -8.54 -16.57 2.57
C VAL A 127 -10.04 -16.34 2.61
N SER A 128 -10.57 -15.99 3.78
CA SER A 128 -11.97 -15.63 3.97
C SER A 128 -12.20 -14.13 3.77
N HIS A 129 -11.21 -13.30 4.13
CA HIS A 129 -11.27 -11.85 4.07
C HIS A 129 -9.89 -11.24 3.79
N GLY A 130 -9.82 -10.20 2.95
CA GLY A 130 -8.60 -9.47 2.63
C GLY A 130 -8.71 -7.97 2.94
N VAL A 131 -7.70 -7.38 3.56
CA VAL A 131 -7.62 -5.92 3.77
C VAL A 131 -6.79 -5.32 2.63
N VAL A 132 -7.48 -4.81 1.61
CA VAL A 132 -6.85 -4.40 0.36
C VAL A 132 -6.16 -3.04 0.45
N SER A 133 -5.13 -2.84 -0.36
CA SER A 133 -4.46 -1.56 -0.53
C SER A 133 -4.10 -1.31 -2.02
N ILE A 134 -3.63 -0.09 -2.32
CA ILE A 134 -2.96 0.21 -3.58
C ILE A 134 -1.46 0.16 -3.34
N SER A 135 -0.76 -0.72 -4.04
CA SER A 135 0.70 -0.82 -3.99
C SER A 135 1.39 0.40 -4.62
N LEU A 136 2.70 0.52 -4.45
CA LEU A 136 3.50 1.63 -4.96
C LEU A 136 3.35 1.83 -6.48
N PRO A 137 3.43 3.08 -6.99
CA PRO A 137 3.72 4.33 -6.27
C PRO A 137 2.51 4.96 -5.53
N GLY A 138 1.36 4.29 -5.46
CA GLY A 138 0.16 4.84 -4.83
C GLY A 138 -0.29 6.13 -5.53
N ALA A 139 -0.64 7.16 -4.76
CA ALA A 139 -0.96 8.47 -5.32
C ALA A 139 0.28 9.21 -5.90
N ASN A 140 1.51 8.81 -5.53
CA ASN A 140 2.76 9.45 -5.97
C ASN A 140 3.19 9.05 -7.40
N VAL A 141 2.23 8.69 -8.27
CA VAL A 141 2.42 8.77 -9.74
C VAL A 141 2.72 10.21 -10.13
N PHE A 142 2.02 11.18 -9.52
CA PHE A 142 2.10 12.60 -9.86
C PHE A 142 3.05 13.37 -8.93
N GLN A 143 4.30 12.91 -8.85
CA GLN A 143 5.33 13.50 -7.98
C GLN A 143 5.47 15.01 -8.21
N GLY A 144 5.50 15.78 -7.12
CA GLY A 144 5.57 17.24 -7.17
C GLY A 144 4.24 17.95 -7.49
N ASN A 145 3.17 17.22 -7.85
CA ASN A 145 1.83 17.79 -8.11
C ASN A 145 0.84 17.41 -7.01
N GLN A 146 0.68 18.32 -6.03
CA GLN A 146 -0.23 18.17 -4.90
C GLN A 146 -1.70 17.97 -5.32
N ALA A 147 -2.16 18.69 -6.34
CA ALA A 147 -3.57 18.62 -6.77
C ALA A 147 -3.90 17.25 -7.37
N TYR A 148 -3.04 16.76 -8.27
CA TYR A 148 -3.23 15.45 -8.90
C TYR A 148 -3.01 14.30 -7.91
N THR A 149 -2.06 14.43 -6.99
CA THR A 149 -1.82 13.44 -5.92
C THR A 149 -3.02 13.35 -4.98
N ALA A 150 -3.59 14.47 -4.53
CA ALA A 150 -4.80 14.49 -3.71
C ALA A 150 -6.03 13.96 -4.45
N GLY A 151 -6.21 14.34 -5.72
CA GLY A 151 -7.29 13.87 -6.58
C GLY A 151 -7.24 12.36 -6.84
N LEU A 152 -6.06 11.83 -7.18
CA LEU A 152 -5.86 10.39 -7.38
C LEU A 152 -6.07 9.61 -6.07
N ALA A 153 -5.58 10.10 -4.92
CA ALA A 153 -5.82 9.47 -3.62
C ALA A 153 -7.32 9.35 -3.32
N ARG A 154 -8.10 10.44 -3.50
CA ARG A 154 -9.56 10.43 -3.33
C ARG A 154 -10.23 9.40 -4.25
N LEU A 155 -9.89 9.39 -5.54
CA LEU A 155 -10.49 8.45 -6.50
C LEU A 155 -10.17 6.98 -6.19
N LEU A 156 -8.94 6.68 -5.77
CA LEU A 156 -8.55 5.33 -5.32
C LEU A 156 -9.30 4.92 -4.04
N ASN A 157 -9.46 5.83 -3.08
CA ASN A 157 -10.18 5.58 -1.83
C ASN A 157 -11.68 5.34 -2.06
N GLU A 158 -12.33 6.14 -2.90
CA GLU A 158 -13.74 5.96 -3.28
C GLU A 158 -13.96 4.65 -4.05
N TRP A 159 -13.02 4.27 -4.93
CA TRP A 159 -13.06 3.00 -5.64
C TRP A 159 -12.92 1.80 -4.70
N MET A 160 -11.99 1.84 -3.76
CA MET A 160 -11.84 0.78 -2.76
C MET A 160 -13.05 0.72 -1.81
N ALA A 161 -13.61 1.86 -1.41
CA ALA A 161 -14.83 1.93 -0.63
C ALA A 161 -16.04 1.34 -1.38
N GLU A 162 -16.09 1.47 -2.71
CA GLU A 162 -17.13 0.82 -3.53
C GLU A 162 -16.90 -0.69 -3.67
N LEU A 163 -15.66 -1.15 -3.85
CA LEU A 163 -15.33 -2.58 -3.82
C LEU A 163 -15.76 -3.22 -2.49
N VAL A 164 -15.45 -2.58 -1.37
CA VAL A 164 -15.84 -3.02 -0.02
C VAL A 164 -17.35 -2.97 0.17
N ARG A 165 -18.03 -1.93 -0.31
CA ARG A 165 -19.51 -1.83 -0.29
C ARG A 165 -20.20 -2.93 -1.11
N THR A 166 -19.55 -3.41 -2.17
CA THR A 166 -20.07 -4.47 -3.05
C THR A 166 -19.77 -5.87 -2.49
N PHE A 167 -18.65 -6.05 -1.79
CA PHE A 167 -18.21 -7.34 -1.22
C PHE A 167 -17.79 -7.24 0.26
N PRO A 168 -18.66 -6.76 1.18
CA PRO A 168 -18.28 -6.43 2.55
C PRO A 168 -17.83 -7.64 3.38
N GLU A 169 -18.38 -8.82 3.08
CA GLU A 169 -17.96 -10.09 3.70
C GLU A 169 -16.60 -10.61 3.17
N ARG A 170 -15.91 -9.88 2.27
CA ARG A 170 -14.68 -10.31 1.60
C ARG A 170 -13.55 -9.30 1.69
N PHE A 171 -13.87 -8.01 1.63
CA PHE A 171 -12.86 -6.96 1.61
C PHE A 171 -13.12 -5.89 2.67
N SER A 172 -12.03 -5.45 3.29
CA SER A 172 -11.84 -4.15 3.93
C SER A 172 -10.70 -3.44 3.21
N PHE A 173 -10.40 -2.19 3.54
CA PHE A 173 -9.31 -1.48 2.85
C PHE A 173 -8.48 -0.54 3.74
N PHE A 174 -7.23 -0.35 3.33
CA PHE A 174 -6.32 0.69 3.78
C PHE A 174 -6.38 1.88 2.80
N ALA A 175 -6.67 3.08 3.30
CA ALA A 175 -6.81 4.25 2.44
C ALA A 175 -5.46 4.87 2.03
N VAL A 176 -5.33 5.22 0.75
CA VAL A 176 -4.19 5.92 0.17
C VAL A 176 -4.14 7.35 0.69
N MET A 177 -3.00 7.75 1.25
CA MET A 177 -2.77 9.11 1.75
C MET A 177 -1.93 9.93 0.75
N PRO A 178 -2.34 11.17 0.39
CA PRO A 178 -1.59 12.05 -0.51
C PRO A 178 -0.41 12.73 0.20
N LEU A 179 0.51 11.93 0.75
CA LEU A 179 1.80 12.38 1.26
C LEU A 179 2.76 12.66 0.08
N PRO A 180 3.76 13.56 0.22
CA PRO A 180 4.18 14.28 1.43
C PRO A 180 3.34 15.54 1.75
N TYR A 181 2.20 15.76 1.09
CA TYR A 181 1.37 16.96 1.26
C TYR A 181 0.52 16.92 2.54
N THR A 182 1.18 17.04 3.70
CA THR A 182 0.63 16.92 5.06
C THR A 182 -0.78 17.51 5.25
N ARG A 183 -1.07 18.72 4.74
CA ARG A 183 -2.42 19.31 4.84
C ARG A 183 -3.48 18.53 4.04
N SER A 184 -3.19 18.14 2.80
CA SER A 184 -4.08 17.31 1.98
C SER A 184 -4.27 15.93 2.61
N ALA A 185 -3.20 15.34 3.16
CA ALA A 185 -3.27 14.04 3.82
C ALA A 185 -4.12 14.07 5.11
N ILE A 186 -4.06 15.14 5.91
CA ILE A 186 -4.94 15.33 7.09
C ILE A 186 -6.41 15.55 6.69
N THR A 187 -6.69 16.13 5.52
CA THR A 187 -8.05 16.20 4.97
C THR A 187 -8.53 14.82 4.51
N GLU A 188 -7.74 14.11 3.70
CA GLU A 188 -8.11 12.79 3.18
C GLU A 188 -8.27 11.74 4.28
N LEU A 189 -7.43 11.77 5.32
CA LEU A 189 -7.55 10.95 6.53
C LEU A 189 -8.95 11.01 7.16
N LYS A 190 -9.54 12.21 7.23
CA LYS A 190 -10.87 12.43 7.82
C LYS A 190 -11.98 11.85 6.95
N HIS A 191 -11.87 11.98 5.63
CA HIS A 191 -12.83 11.40 4.68
C HIS A 191 -12.72 9.87 4.66
N ALA A 192 -11.51 9.33 4.54
CA ALA A 192 -11.23 7.90 4.50
C ALA A 192 -11.73 7.16 5.75
N LEU A 193 -11.33 7.60 6.94
CA LEU A 193 -11.71 6.94 8.21
C LEU A 193 -13.13 7.32 8.65
N GLY A 194 -13.55 8.57 8.45
CA GLY A 194 -14.81 9.11 8.98
C GLY A 194 -16.02 9.07 8.03
N THR A 195 -15.84 8.83 6.74
CA THR A 195 -16.92 8.77 5.74
C THR A 195 -16.87 7.49 4.91
N LEU A 196 -15.69 7.01 4.55
CA LEU A 196 -15.53 5.78 3.75
C LEU A 196 -15.36 4.50 4.59
N ASN A 197 -15.17 4.62 5.90
CA ASN A 197 -14.95 3.50 6.84
C ASN A 197 -13.75 2.60 6.47
N ALA A 198 -12.66 3.22 5.99
CA ALA A 198 -11.37 2.53 5.85
C ALA A 198 -10.90 1.97 7.21
N ARG A 199 -10.27 0.80 7.22
CA ARG A 199 -9.83 0.12 8.47
C ARG A 199 -8.40 0.46 8.89
N GLY A 200 -7.78 1.35 8.12
CA GLY A 200 -6.50 1.97 8.38
C GLY A 200 -6.09 2.82 7.20
N ILE A 201 -4.82 3.22 7.18
CA ILE A 201 -4.20 3.95 6.09
C ILE A 201 -3.02 3.17 5.51
N GLY A 202 -2.88 3.24 4.20
CA GLY A 202 -1.75 2.71 3.45
C GLY A 202 -0.69 3.80 3.28
N LEU A 203 0.50 3.55 3.80
CA LEU A 203 1.67 4.42 3.73
C LEU A 203 2.78 3.73 2.95
N LEU A 204 3.62 4.52 2.29
CA LEU A 204 4.86 4.05 1.69
C LEU A 204 6.04 4.36 2.62
N THR A 205 7.13 3.58 2.54
CA THR A 205 8.34 3.78 3.37
C THR A 205 8.95 5.16 3.20
N ASN A 206 8.88 5.70 1.98
CA ASN A 206 9.07 7.12 1.69
C ASN A 206 8.01 7.60 0.67
N HIS A 207 7.65 8.89 0.76
CA HIS A 207 6.82 9.58 -0.23
C HIS A 207 7.65 10.72 -0.84
N GLU A 208 8.02 10.61 -2.12
CA GLU A 208 8.93 11.55 -2.80
C GLU A 208 10.26 11.78 -2.05
N GLY A 209 10.86 10.70 -1.52
CA GLY A 209 12.08 10.76 -0.70
C GLY A 209 11.88 11.31 0.71
N VAL A 210 10.65 11.66 1.12
CA VAL A 210 10.30 12.02 2.49
C VAL A 210 9.90 10.75 3.24
N TYR A 211 10.80 10.24 4.08
CA TYR A 211 10.54 9.07 4.94
C TYR A 211 9.60 9.43 6.11
N LEU A 212 8.94 8.42 6.66
CA LEU A 212 7.82 8.60 7.60
C LEU A 212 8.20 9.28 8.93
N GLY A 213 9.44 9.19 9.39
CA GLY A 213 9.95 9.88 10.58
C GLY A 213 10.36 11.34 10.34
N ASN A 214 10.24 11.86 9.12
CA ASN A 214 10.61 13.23 8.80
C ASN A 214 9.74 14.25 9.58
N PRO A 215 10.31 15.28 10.23
CA PRO A 215 9.55 16.25 11.03
C PRO A 215 8.42 17.01 10.29
N THR A 216 8.45 17.08 8.96
CA THR A 216 7.35 17.66 8.15
C THR A 216 6.06 16.82 8.19
N LEU A 217 6.17 15.54 8.57
CA LEU A 217 5.07 14.59 8.71
C LEU A 217 4.57 14.45 10.17
N THR A 218 5.27 15.03 11.16
CA THR A 218 4.81 15.05 12.56
C THR A 218 3.37 15.57 12.73
N PRO A 219 2.88 16.59 12.01
CA PRO A 219 1.47 17.00 12.10
C PRO A 219 0.50 15.96 11.54
N PHE A 220 0.91 15.15 10.57
CA PHE A 220 0.10 14.05 10.03
C PHE A 220 -0.01 12.91 11.05
N PHE A 221 1.10 12.44 11.61
CA PHE A 221 1.08 11.40 12.65
C PHE A 221 0.35 11.85 13.93
N SER A 222 0.45 13.13 14.30
CA SER A 222 -0.36 13.73 15.36
C SER A 222 -1.86 13.67 15.05
N ALA A 223 -2.28 13.95 13.81
CA ALA A 223 -3.66 13.83 13.38
C ALA A 223 -4.17 12.37 13.38
N VAL A 224 -3.37 11.40 12.92
CA VAL A 224 -3.72 9.97 12.98
C VAL A 224 -3.89 9.53 14.43
N ASN A 225 -2.92 9.84 15.29
CA ASN A 225 -2.95 9.54 16.72
C ASN A 225 -4.15 10.19 17.45
N GLY A 226 -4.54 11.41 17.04
CA GLY A 226 -5.69 12.14 17.58
C GLY A 226 -7.05 11.76 16.98
N THR A 227 -7.12 10.87 15.97
CA THR A 227 -8.37 10.53 15.31
C THR A 227 -9.22 9.60 16.20
N LYS A 228 -10.50 9.96 16.41
CA LYS A 228 -11.44 9.19 17.23
C LYS A 228 -11.62 7.77 16.70
N GLY A 229 -11.96 6.83 17.59
CA GLY A 229 -12.05 5.41 17.25
C GLY A 229 -10.69 4.74 17.04
N GLY A 230 -9.60 5.38 17.47
CA GLY A 230 -8.29 4.73 17.51
C GLY A 230 -8.19 3.60 18.55
N PRO A 231 -7.11 2.80 18.53
CA PRO A 231 -5.95 2.98 17.66
C PRO A 231 -6.26 2.67 16.20
N HIS A 232 -5.57 3.38 15.30
CA HIS A 232 -5.68 3.20 13.85
C HIS A 232 -4.49 2.41 13.32
N VAL A 233 -4.72 1.63 12.26
CA VAL A 233 -3.68 0.83 11.62
C VAL A 233 -3.01 1.61 10.49
N CYS A 234 -1.69 1.75 10.56
CA CYS A 234 -0.82 2.21 9.48
C CYS A 234 -0.16 1.00 8.83
N PHE A 235 -0.68 0.54 7.69
CA PHE A 235 0.03 -0.43 6.86
C PHE A 235 1.16 0.28 6.11
N VAL A 236 2.39 -0.25 6.21
CA VAL A 236 3.57 0.35 5.59
C VAL A 236 4.13 -0.60 4.54
N HIS A 237 3.99 -0.18 3.28
CA HIS A 237 4.48 -0.89 2.10
C HIS A 237 5.80 -0.26 1.60
N PRO A 238 6.78 -1.03 1.12
CA PRO A 238 7.98 -0.47 0.52
C PRO A 238 7.69 0.40 -0.70
N ALA A 239 8.47 1.47 -0.82
CA ALA A 239 8.54 2.34 -1.98
C ALA A 239 9.68 1.92 -2.93
N ILE A 240 9.86 2.69 -4.01
CA ILE A 240 11.17 2.84 -4.64
C ILE A 240 12.03 3.67 -3.67
N PRO A 241 13.31 3.33 -3.43
CA PRO A 241 14.19 4.13 -2.59
C PRO A 241 14.53 5.44 -3.30
N LEU A 242 13.97 6.56 -2.84
CA LEU A 242 14.17 7.86 -3.47
C LEU A 242 15.05 8.77 -2.60
N LEU A 243 16.06 9.37 -3.21
CA LEU A 243 16.88 10.42 -2.61
C LEU A 243 16.59 11.76 -3.30
N ARG A 244 16.36 12.79 -2.50
CA ARG A 244 16.26 14.17 -3.00
C ARG A 244 17.65 14.82 -2.98
N VAL A 245 18.16 15.14 -4.16
CA VAL A 245 19.47 15.78 -4.35
C VAL A 245 19.36 17.31 -4.29
N SER A 246 20.50 18.01 -4.23
CA SER A 246 20.58 19.45 -3.88
C SER A 246 19.91 20.41 -4.87
N ASN A 247 19.68 20.00 -6.12
CA ASN A 247 18.89 20.73 -7.11
C ASN A 247 17.37 20.53 -6.96
N GLY A 248 16.92 19.76 -5.96
CA GLY A 248 15.53 19.43 -5.68
C GLY A 248 14.98 18.18 -6.39
N SER A 249 15.70 17.63 -7.38
CA SER A 249 15.25 16.45 -8.12
C SER A 249 15.34 15.16 -7.30
N LEU A 250 14.56 14.16 -7.69
CA LEU A 250 14.59 12.83 -7.10
C LEU A 250 15.44 11.89 -7.96
N ILE A 251 16.27 11.07 -7.31
CA ILE A 251 16.98 9.96 -7.93
C ILE A 251 16.60 8.66 -7.22
N GLU A 252 16.50 7.58 -8.00
CA GLU A 252 16.37 6.23 -7.45
C GLU A 252 17.71 5.76 -6.89
N ALA A 253 17.71 5.26 -5.66
CA ALA A 253 18.90 4.84 -4.92
C ALA A 253 19.13 3.32 -4.94
N ASN A 254 18.64 2.63 -5.99
CA ASN A 254 19.07 1.28 -6.31
C ASN A 254 20.48 1.34 -6.93
N PRO A 255 21.52 0.78 -6.30
CA PRO A 255 22.91 0.95 -6.74
C PRO A 255 23.33 -0.06 -7.85
N THR A 256 22.39 -0.82 -8.42
CA THR A 256 22.71 -1.98 -9.26
C THR A 256 21.58 -2.35 -10.23
N VAL A 257 21.78 -3.42 -11.02
CA VAL A 257 21.01 -3.75 -12.23
C VAL A 257 19.82 -4.69 -12.01
N TYR A 258 19.50 -5.08 -10.77
CA TYR A 258 18.29 -5.87 -10.49
C TYR A 258 17.03 -4.97 -10.45
N ALA A 259 15.87 -5.57 -10.68
CA ALA A 259 14.59 -4.89 -10.45
C ALA A 259 14.43 -4.56 -8.95
N THR A 260 14.12 -3.31 -8.65
CA THR A 260 14.20 -2.71 -7.31
C THR A 260 13.40 -3.47 -6.24
N GLY A 261 12.25 -4.02 -6.62
CA GLY A 261 11.41 -4.82 -5.72
C GLY A 261 12.05 -6.12 -5.19
N LEU A 262 13.15 -6.59 -5.78
CA LEU A 262 13.81 -7.84 -5.38
C LEU A 262 14.67 -7.71 -4.12
N VAL A 263 15.14 -6.51 -3.77
CA VAL A 263 16.11 -6.29 -2.67
C VAL A 263 15.85 -4.98 -1.93
N GLU A 264 15.69 -3.87 -2.65
CA GLU A 264 15.58 -2.55 -2.02
C GLU A 264 14.31 -2.39 -1.18
N PHE A 265 13.25 -3.14 -1.48
CA PHE A 265 12.03 -3.20 -0.64
C PHE A 265 12.30 -3.68 0.80
N TYR A 266 13.26 -4.59 0.97
CA TYR A 266 13.64 -5.09 2.30
C TYR A 266 14.45 -4.02 3.05
N PHE A 267 15.28 -3.25 2.34
CA PHE A 267 16.02 -2.14 2.95
C PHE A 267 15.11 -0.92 3.20
N GLU A 268 14.16 -0.59 2.32
CA GLU A 268 13.09 0.39 2.52
C GLU A 268 12.33 0.14 3.82
N THR A 269 11.84 -1.09 4.01
CA THR A 269 11.05 -1.45 5.19
C THR A 269 11.89 -1.31 6.46
N ALA A 270 13.16 -1.73 6.42
CA ALA A 270 14.10 -1.55 7.52
C ALA A 270 14.40 -0.07 7.81
N ARG A 271 14.59 0.76 6.77
CA ARG A 271 14.77 2.21 6.90
C ARG A 271 13.57 2.86 7.57
N ALA A 272 12.34 2.54 7.14
CA ALA A 272 11.13 3.12 7.72
C ALA A 272 10.95 2.75 9.21
N ILE A 273 11.21 1.50 9.61
CA ILE A 273 11.17 1.08 11.02
C ILE A 273 12.21 1.86 11.84
N MET A 274 13.46 1.95 11.35
CA MET A 274 14.53 2.70 12.01
C MET A 274 14.23 4.21 12.08
N ASP A 275 13.77 4.82 11.01
CA ASP A 275 13.48 6.26 10.90
C ASP A 275 12.31 6.68 11.80
N LEU A 276 11.21 5.91 11.81
CA LEU A 276 10.10 6.11 12.76
C LEU A 276 10.53 5.94 14.22
N THR A 277 11.56 5.14 14.49
CA THR A 277 12.11 4.93 15.84
C THR A 277 13.08 6.05 16.24
N ALA A 278 14.05 6.42 15.40
CA ALA A 278 15.02 7.47 15.67
C ALA A 278 14.37 8.86 15.79
N SER A 279 13.35 9.15 14.95
CA SER A 279 12.51 10.34 15.05
C SER A 279 11.58 10.35 16.27
N GLN A 280 11.49 9.23 17.01
CA GLN A 280 10.55 9.00 18.10
C GLN A 280 9.07 9.08 17.69
N THR A 281 8.77 9.12 16.38
CA THR A 281 7.40 9.05 15.85
C THR A 281 6.68 7.78 16.32
N LEU A 282 7.38 6.64 16.33
CA LEU A 282 6.87 5.38 16.85
C LEU A 282 6.54 5.44 18.35
N THR A 283 7.38 6.08 19.17
CA THR A 283 7.25 6.08 20.64
C THR A 283 6.30 7.17 21.14
N ASN A 284 6.23 8.32 20.47
CA ASN A 284 5.45 9.48 20.88
C ASN A 284 3.98 9.38 20.44
N PHE A 285 3.70 8.75 19.29
CA PHE A 285 2.35 8.53 18.79
C PHE A 285 1.88 7.11 19.15
N THR A 286 1.39 6.96 20.38
CA THR A 286 1.04 5.68 21.00
C THR A 286 -0.32 5.11 20.57
N ASN A 287 -1.24 5.94 20.05
CA ASN A 287 -2.56 5.53 19.56
C ASN A 287 -2.53 5.08 18.08
N ILE A 288 -1.38 4.54 17.65
CA ILE A 288 -1.15 4.03 16.29
C ILE A 288 -0.59 2.61 16.40
N ARG A 289 -1.18 1.70 15.62
CA ARG A 289 -0.64 0.37 15.32
C ARG A 289 0.00 0.41 13.94
N TYR A 290 1.21 -0.11 13.79
CA TYR A 290 1.90 -0.22 12.51
C TYR A 290 1.86 -1.67 12.03
N SER A 291 1.71 -1.90 10.72
CA SER A 291 1.88 -3.22 10.11
C SER A 291 2.90 -3.10 8.99
N PHE A 292 4.10 -3.65 9.19
CA PHE A 292 5.18 -3.58 8.19
C PHE A 292 5.22 -4.81 7.30
N SER A 293 5.50 -4.53 6.03
CA SER A 293 5.59 -5.52 4.97
C SER A 293 6.72 -6.53 5.14
N HIS A 294 6.55 -7.69 4.50
CA HIS A 294 7.63 -8.62 4.17
C HIS A 294 8.49 -9.01 5.38
N GLY A 295 7.87 -9.37 6.51
CA GLY A 295 8.56 -9.74 7.76
C GLY A 295 9.43 -8.64 8.37
N GLY A 296 9.16 -7.36 8.09
CA GLY A 296 9.99 -6.22 8.49
C GLY A 296 11.21 -5.95 7.61
N GLY A 297 11.31 -6.61 6.45
CA GLY A 297 12.43 -6.47 5.53
C GLY A 297 13.77 -6.87 6.16
N ALA A 298 14.82 -6.06 5.97
CA ALA A 298 16.15 -6.30 6.52
C ALA A 298 16.26 -6.01 8.03
N PHE A 299 15.23 -5.43 8.67
CA PHE A 299 15.24 -5.03 10.08
C PHE A 299 15.67 -6.14 11.07
N PRO A 300 15.21 -7.40 10.94
CA PRO A 300 15.54 -8.48 11.88
C PRO A 300 17.02 -8.92 11.86
N SER A 301 17.85 -8.32 10.99
CA SER A 301 19.30 -8.54 10.94
C SER A 301 20.12 -7.30 11.32
N ILE A 302 19.49 -6.15 11.58
CA ILE A 302 20.18 -4.89 11.93
C ILE A 302 19.70 -4.24 13.23
N GLU A 303 18.63 -4.74 13.87
CA GLU A 303 18.04 -4.16 15.09
C GLU A 303 19.10 -3.90 16.18
N ASP A 304 19.91 -4.92 16.52
CA ASP A 304 20.98 -4.80 17.52
C ASP A 304 21.93 -3.62 17.24
N ARG A 305 22.36 -3.47 15.99
CA ARG A 305 23.31 -2.43 15.58
C ARG A 305 22.67 -1.05 15.67
N PHE A 306 21.40 -0.95 15.32
CA PHE A 306 20.63 0.28 15.37
C PHE A 306 20.31 0.68 16.81
N LEU A 307 19.61 -0.16 17.59
CA LEU A 307 19.16 0.19 18.94
C LEU A 307 20.32 0.43 19.91
N LYS A 308 21.44 -0.29 19.82
CA LYS A 308 22.63 -0.04 20.66
C LYS A 308 23.31 1.30 20.34
N SER A 309 23.06 1.85 19.15
CA SER A 309 23.48 3.21 18.76
C SER A 309 22.49 4.29 19.22
N PHE A 310 21.29 3.89 19.65
CA PHE A 310 20.21 4.74 20.19
C PHE A 310 19.70 4.20 21.53
N SER A 311 20.61 3.84 22.45
CA SER A 311 20.30 3.01 23.64
C SER A 311 19.20 3.56 24.55
N VAL A 312 19.04 4.89 24.65
CA VAL A 312 17.92 5.54 25.38
C VAL A 312 16.55 5.15 24.82
N LEU A 313 16.47 4.81 23.53
CA LEU A 313 15.25 4.40 22.83
C LEU A 313 15.05 2.88 22.83
N GLU A 314 16.04 2.05 23.21
CA GLU A 314 15.95 0.58 23.09
C GLU A 314 14.74 -0.01 23.83
N GLY A 315 14.56 0.36 25.10
CA GLY A 315 13.41 -0.09 25.90
C GLY A 315 12.05 0.35 25.32
N PRO A 316 11.83 1.66 25.10
CA PRO A 316 10.61 2.17 24.47
C PRO A 316 10.32 1.59 23.07
N ALA A 317 11.36 1.37 22.25
CA ALA A 317 11.24 0.79 20.91
C ALA A 317 10.83 -0.68 21.00
N LYS A 318 11.50 -1.51 21.81
CA LYS A 318 11.14 -2.93 22.00
C LYS A 318 9.75 -3.09 22.61
N ALA A 319 9.34 -2.22 23.53
CA ALA A 319 7.98 -2.18 24.04
C ALA A 319 6.95 -1.87 22.94
N ALA A 320 7.26 -0.98 21.99
CA ALA A 320 6.42 -0.72 20.82
C ALA A 320 6.42 -1.90 19.83
N TYR A 321 7.57 -2.50 19.53
CA TYR A 321 7.67 -3.68 18.65
C TYR A 321 6.87 -4.86 19.18
N GLY A 322 6.89 -5.10 20.49
CA GLY A 322 6.15 -6.20 21.13
C GLY A 322 4.64 -6.00 21.31
N SER A 323 4.08 -4.80 21.02
CA SER A 323 2.67 -4.48 21.35
C SER A 323 1.91 -3.59 20.35
N ARG A 324 2.62 -2.85 19.49
CA ARG A 324 2.03 -1.87 18.55
C ARG A 324 2.58 -1.96 17.12
N VAL A 325 3.49 -2.91 16.85
CA VAL A 325 4.02 -3.14 15.51
C VAL A 325 3.80 -4.60 15.12
N TRP A 326 3.18 -4.81 13.97
CA TRP A 326 2.95 -6.10 13.36
C TRP A 326 3.82 -6.29 12.12
N TYR A 327 4.09 -7.54 11.78
CA TYR A 327 4.92 -7.93 10.65
C TYR A 327 4.22 -9.03 9.84
N ASP A 328 3.97 -8.78 8.56
CA ASP A 328 3.22 -9.73 7.72
C ASP A 328 4.09 -10.82 7.07
N SER A 329 3.43 -11.81 6.48
CA SER A 329 4.03 -12.96 5.82
C SER A 329 4.25 -12.83 4.31
N ALA A 330 4.22 -11.61 3.76
CA ALA A 330 4.44 -11.41 2.34
C ALA A 330 5.86 -11.83 1.91
N GLY A 331 5.98 -12.35 0.68
CA GLY A 331 7.27 -12.71 0.06
C GLY A 331 7.83 -14.09 0.44
N PRO A 332 9.00 -14.47 -0.11
CA PRO A 332 9.53 -15.83 -0.03
C PRO A 332 10.43 -16.13 1.18
N THR A 333 10.86 -15.11 1.93
CA THR A 333 11.90 -15.21 2.98
C THR A 333 11.36 -15.46 4.40
N TYR A 334 10.07 -15.17 4.61
CA TYR A 334 9.43 -15.03 5.93
C TYR A 334 9.85 -16.08 6.95
N PHE A 335 9.70 -17.38 6.63
CA PHE A 335 9.95 -18.50 7.55
C PHE A 335 11.36 -18.52 8.18
N ASN A 336 12.39 -18.04 7.48
CA ASN A 336 13.74 -17.92 8.05
C ASN A 336 14.00 -16.53 8.65
N GLN A 337 13.44 -15.50 8.05
CA GLN A 337 13.61 -14.10 8.43
C GLN A 337 13.01 -13.76 9.81
N ILE A 338 11.78 -14.22 10.10
CA ILE A 338 11.11 -13.86 11.37
C ILE A 338 11.74 -14.51 12.61
N LYS A 339 12.66 -15.47 12.44
CA LYS A 339 13.47 -16.01 13.53
C LYS A 339 14.32 -14.92 14.20
N GLY A 340 14.70 -13.86 13.47
CA GLY A 340 15.35 -12.68 14.04
C GLY A 340 14.42 -11.91 14.98
N LEU A 341 13.18 -11.62 14.54
CA LEU A 341 12.17 -10.94 15.37
C LEU A 341 11.84 -11.73 16.64
N LEU A 342 11.62 -13.04 16.51
CA LEU A 342 11.40 -13.93 17.66
C LEU A 342 12.62 -13.98 18.60
N GLY A 343 13.84 -13.99 18.04
CA GLY A 343 15.08 -13.93 18.81
C GLY A 343 15.29 -12.61 19.57
N TYR A 344 14.74 -11.51 19.07
CA TYR A 344 14.70 -10.21 19.76
C TYR A 344 13.51 -10.04 20.71
N GLY A 345 12.66 -11.06 20.86
CA GLY A 345 11.55 -11.08 21.81
C GLY A 345 10.25 -10.44 21.30
N VAL A 346 10.13 -10.19 19.98
CA VAL A 346 8.83 -9.88 19.37
C VAL A 346 7.95 -11.12 19.49
N PRO A 347 6.79 -11.07 20.16
CA PRO A 347 5.97 -12.25 20.38
C PRO A 347 5.21 -12.63 19.11
N THR A 348 4.84 -13.92 19.01
CA THR A 348 4.11 -14.48 17.86
C THR A 348 2.72 -13.87 17.64
N SER A 349 2.18 -13.11 18.61
CA SER A 349 0.98 -12.27 18.47
C SER A 349 1.15 -11.06 17.54
N GLN A 350 2.39 -10.64 17.27
CA GLN A 350 2.73 -9.54 16.38
C GLN A 350 3.00 -9.99 14.93
N LEU A 351 2.82 -11.28 14.63
CA LEU A 351 2.99 -11.84 13.29
C LEU A 351 1.62 -12.05 12.63
N VAL A 352 1.46 -11.61 11.39
CA VAL A 352 0.18 -11.68 10.64
C VAL A 352 0.37 -12.26 9.24
N PHE A 353 -0.71 -12.72 8.62
CA PHE A 353 -0.68 -13.31 7.29
C PHE A 353 -0.85 -12.26 6.17
N GLY A 354 -0.03 -12.39 5.13
CA GLY A 354 0.01 -11.53 3.96
C GLY A 354 0.46 -12.30 2.72
N THR A 355 -0.06 -11.96 1.52
CA THR A 355 0.30 -12.66 0.26
C THR A 355 1.08 -11.85 -0.76
N ASP A 356 0.97 -10.52 -0.77
CA ASP A 356 1.43 -9.64 -1.87
C ASP A 356 0.75 -9.93 -3.23
N PHE A 357 -0.50 -10.42 -3.19
CA PHE A 357 -1.30 -10.63 -4.40
C PHE A 357 -1.79 -9.29 -4.97
N PRO A 358 -1.74 -9.04 -6.31
CA PRO A 358 -1.28 -9.91 -7.39
C PRO A 358 0.17 -9.66 -7.85
N TYR A 359 0.97 -8.89 -7.11
CA TYR A 359 2.31 -8.44 -7.54
C TYR A 359 3.37 -9.54 -7.43
N ALA A 360 3.27 -10.43 -6.43
CA ALA A 360 4.13 -11.59 -6.32
C ALA A 360 3.94 -12.57 -7.52
N PRO A 361 5.02 -13.18 -8.06
CA PRO A 361 4.89 -14.15 -9.15
C PRO A 361 4.01 -15.35 -8.78
N ALA A 362 3.08 -15.74 -9.66
CA ALA A 362 2.12 -16.84 -9.44
C ALA A 362 2.68 -18.17 -8.88
N PRO A 363 3.93 -18.58 -9.15
CA PRO A 363 4.53 -19.76 -8.52
C PRO A 363 4.87 -19.64 -7.03
N ILE A 364 5.09 -18.43 -6.47
CA ILE A 364 5.67 -18.28 -5.11
C ILE A 364 4.64 -18.33 -3.97
N TYR A 365 3.37 -17.97 -4.22
CA TYR A 365 2.33 -17.93 -3.18
C TYR A 365 2.17 -19.26 -2.43
N GLY A 366 2.08 -20.38 -3.17
CA GLY A 366 1.91 -21.71 -2.58
C GLY A 366 3.06 -22.10 -1.65
N PRO A 367 4.33 -22.05 -2.12
CA PRO A 367 5.50 -22.24 -1.27
C PRO A 367 5.59 -21.30 -0.06
N SER A 368 5.28 -20.00 -0.20
CA SER A 368 5.30 -19.04 0.92
C SER A 368 4.27 -19.39 1.99
N ILE A 369 3.03 -19.71 1.59
CA ILE A 369 1.97 -20.17 2.50
C ILE A 369 2.38 -21.49 3.19
N ALA A 370 2.90 -22.45 2.42
CA ALA A 370 3.33 -23.74 2.92
C ALA A 370 4.52 -23.65 3.90
N ALA A 371 5.39 -22.64 3.76
CA ALA A 371 6.50 -22.41 4.69
C ALA A 371 6.01 -21.99 6.09
N LEU A 372 4.87 -21.29 6.20
CA LEU A 372 4.20 -21.01 7.47
C LEU A 372 3.38 -22.21 7.98
N GLU A 373 2.65 -22.92 7.11
CA GLU A 373 1.92 -24.15 7.51
C GLU A 373 2.86 -25.21 8.13
N ASN A 374 4.02 -25.41 7.53
CA ASN A 374 5.02 -26.41 7.94
C ASN A 374 6.05 -25.86 8.95
N ALA A 375 5.80 -24.69 9.56
CA ALA A 375 6.77 -24.05 10.44
C ALA A 375 7.01 -24.82 11.75
N SER A 376 8.08 -25.60 11.82
CA SER A 376 8.35 -26.53 12.94
C SER A 376 8.73 -25.87 14.27
N PHE A 377 9.09 -24.58 14.27
CA PHE A 377 9.36 -23.81 15.49
C PHE A 377 8.12 -23.05 16.01
N LEU A 378 6.98 -23.14 15.33
CA LEU A 378 5.70 -22.58 15.77
C LEU A 378 4.76 -23.71 16.18
N THR A 379 4.02 -23.50 17.27
CA THR A 379 2.90 -24.38 17.61
C THR A 379 1.76 -24.22 16.62
N ASP A 380 0.90 -25.24 16.50
CA ASP A 380 -0.29 -25.13 15.64
C ASP A 380 -1.30 -24.08 16.15
N GLY A 381 -1.20 -23.68 17.43
CA GLY A 381 -1.91 -22.51 17.96
C GLY A 381 -1.43 -21.22 17.33
N GLU A 382 -0.13 -20.98 17.34
CA GLU A 382 0.49 -19.77 16.77
C GLU A 382 0.31 -19.69 15.25
N LYS A 383 0.42 -20.82 14.53
CA LYS A 383 0.13 -20.84 13.08
C LYS A 383 -1.29 -20.38 12.78
N ARG A 384 -2.29 -20.84 13.56
CA ARG A 384 -3.70 -20.39 13.41
C ARG A 384 -3.83 -18.90 13.73
N ALA A 385 -3.18 -18.43 14.79
CA ALA A 385 -3.19 -17.04 15.19
C ALA A 385 -2.60 -16.12 14.10
N ILE A 386 -1.43 -16.46 13.53
CA ILE A 386 -0.82 -15.72 12.43
C ILE A 386 -1.74 -15.69 11.19
N PHE A 387 -2.38 -16.82 10.88
CA PHE A 387 -3.31 -16.91 9.76
C PHE A 387 -4.63 -16.13 9.94
N LYS A 388 -5.03 -15.80 11.17
CA LYS A 388 -6.33 -15.15 11.47
C LYS A 388 -6.29 -14.30 12.73
N ASP A 389 -6.19 -14.94 13.91
CA ASP A 389 -6.59 -14.34 15.18
C ASP A 389 -5.73 -13.10 15.56
N ASN A 390 -4.48 -13.04 15.12
CA ASN A 390 -3.59 -11.87 15.28
C ASN A 390 -4.02 -10.68 14.42
N ALA A 391 -4.57 -10.92 13.23
CA ALA A 391 -5.16 -9.87 12.39
C ALA A 391 -6.48 -9.38 13.01
N GLU A 392 -7.27 -10.26 13.63
CA GLU A 392 -8.45 -9.84 14.40
C GLU A 392 -8.03 -8.93 15.57
N HIS A 393 -6.95 -9.25 16.29
CA HIS A 393 -6.39 -8.37 17.33
C HIS A 393 -5.88 -7.03 16.77
N LEU A 394 -5.17 -7.02 15.64
CA LEU A 394 -4.67 -5.80 14.97
C LEU A 394 -5.78 -4.77 14.72
N PHE A 395 -7.00 -5.20 14.37
CA PHE A 395 -8.16 -4.33 14.11
C PHE A 395 -9.17 -4.25 15.28
N ASP A 396 -8.93 -4.86 16.44
CA ASP A 396 -9.94 -5.05 17.52
C ASP A 396 -11.23 -5.73 17.02
N GLY A 397 -11.11 -6.67 16.08
CA GLY A 397 -12.22 -7.32 15.38
C GLY A 397 -12.88 -6.47 14.29
N ARG A 398 -12.52 -5.18 14.16
CA ARG A 398 -13.16 -4.19 13.26
C ARG A 398 -12.67 -4.27 11.81
N PHE A 399 -12.46 -5.47 11.29
CA PHE A 399 -12.11 -5.72 9.88
C PHE A 399 -13.33 -6.02 8.99
N ARG A 400 -14.55 -5.97 9.54
CA ARG A 400 -15.83 -6.00 8.81
C ARG A 400 -16.65 -4.77 9.15
#